data_AF-A0A077XWK8-F1
#
_entry.id   AF-A0A077XWK8-F1
#
_cell.length_a   1.000
_cell.length_b   1.000
_cell.length_c   1.000
_cell.angle_alpha   90.00
_cell.angle_beta   90.00
_cell.angle_gamma   90.00
#
_symmetry.space_group_name_H-M   'P 1'
#
loop_
_entity.id
_entity.type
_entity.pdbx_description
1 polymer ?
#
loop_
_entity_poly.entity_id
_entity_poly.type
_entity_poly.pdbx_seq_one_letter_code
_entity_poly.pdbx_strand_id
1 'polypeptide(L)'
;MEKELSAQTELAKVQFQNAVDNLAETIVQLTAAQLAHRQHTALYKNGLTPLVDFTQALYSINRAEIDYEIAQNNVWQAMLLLASAQGDISILLKATQY
;
A
#
# COMPACT_ATOMS: atom_id res chain seq x y z
N MET A 1 10.37 30.17 14.37
CA MET A 1 10.65 28.77 14.76
C MET A 1 9.37 28.01 15.06
N GLU A 2 8.52 28.44 16.01
CA GLU A 2 7.27 27.72 16.34
C GLU A 2 6.31 27.54 15.15
N LYS A 3 6.09 28.59 14.35
CA LYS A 3 5.25 28.52 13.15
C LYS A 3 5.76 27.54 12.09
N GLU A 4 7.08 27.43 11.96
CA GLU A 4 7.73 26.49 11.04
C GLU A 4 7.56 25.05 11.53
N LEU A 5 7.79 24.80 12.82
CA LEU A 5 7.62 23.48 13.43
C LEU A 5 6.17 22.98 13.36
N SER A 6 5.21 23.88 13.60
CA SER A 6 3.78 23.59 13.46
C SER A 6 3.41 23.25 12.01
N ALA A 7 3.96 23.97 11.03
CA ALA A 7 3.72 23.69 9.62
C ALA A 7 4.32 22.33 9.20
N GLN A 8 5.54 22.01 9.65
CA GLN A 8 6.18 20.72 9.38
C GLN A 8 5.40 19.55 9.99
N THR A 9 4.88 19.72 11.20
CA THR A 9 4.04 18.71 11.86
C THR A 9 2.74 18.46 11.10
N GLU A 10 2.08 19.52 10.65
CA GLU A 10 0.82 19.39 9.90
C GLU A 10 1.05 18.75 8.53
N LEU A 11 2.12 19.13 7.84
CA LEU A 11 2.54 18.50 6.59
C LEU A 11 2.79 16.99 6.79
N ALA A 12 3.50 16.61 7.85
CA ALA A 12 3.79 15.20 8.13
C ALA A 12 2.51 14.39 8.45
N LYS A 13 1.50 14.99 9.11
CA LYS A 13 0.20 14.34 9.32
C LYS A 13 -0.53 14.09 8.02
N VAL A 14 -0.56 15.08 7.13
CA VAL A 14 -1.19 14.95 5.81
C VAL A 14 -0.48 13.87 4.99
N GLN A 15 0.85 13.82 5.01
CA GLN A 15 1.62 12.77 4.33
C GLN A 15 1.31 11.38 4.90
N PHE A 16 1.20 11.24 6.22
CA PHE A 16 0.83 9.99 6.86
C PHE A 16 -0.59 9.55 6.47
N GLN A 17 -1.57 10.45 6.50
CA GLN A 17 -2.93 10.13 6.09
C GLN A 17 -3.00 9.68 4.62
N ASN A 18 -2.33 10.41 3.72
CA ASN A 18 -2.27 10.05 2.30
C ASN A 18 -1.62 8.67 2.09
N ALA A 19 -0.59 8.33 2.87
CA ALA A 19 0.05 7.01 2.79
C ALA A 19 -0.90 5.89 3.24
N VAL A 20 -1.68 6.12 4.30
CA VAL A 20 -2.69 5.18 4.80
C VAL A 20 -3.82 5.00 3.78
N ASP A 21 -4.31 6.08 3.19
CA ASP A 21 -5.36 6.03 2.18
C ASP A 21 -4.88 5.27 0.94
N ASN A 22 -3.65 5.51 0.49
CA ASN A 22 -3.03 4.76 -0.61
C ASN A 22 -2.85 3.27 -0.28
N LEU A 23 -2.47 2.93 0.96
CA LEU A 23 -2.43 1.53 1.40
C LEU A 23 -3.81 0.88 1.31
N ALA A 24 -4.87 1.57 1.72
CA ALA A 24 -6.24 1.05 1.59
C ALA A 24 -6.62 0.79 0.12
N GLU A 25 -6.23 1.67 -0.80
CA GLU A 25 -6.45 1.47 -2.24
C GLU A 25 -5.69 0.25 -2.79
N THR A 26 -4.42 0.06 -2.41
CA THR A 26 -3.64 -1.10 -2.86
C THR A 26 -4.20 -2.43 -2.37
N ILE A 27 -4.83 -2.48 -1.18
CA ILE A 27 -5.54 -3.68 -0.70
C ILE A 27 -6.70 -4.04 -1.65
N VAL A 28 -7.48 -3.05 -2.09
CA VAL A 28 -8.58 -3.27 -3.04
C VAL A 28 -8.05 -3.74 -4.39
N GLN A 29 -6.97 -3.13 -4.88
CA GLN A 29 -6.32 -3.52 -6.14
C GLN A 29 -5.76 -4.94 -6.08
N LEU A 30 -5.11 -5.31 -4.98
CA LEU A 30 -4.60 -6.67 -4.75
C LEU A 30 -5.74 -7.69 -4.75
N THR A 31 -6.83 -7.40 -4.05
CA THR A 31 -8.01 -8.27 -4.01
C THR A 31 -8.62 -8.47 -5.40
N ALA A 32 -8.73 -7.39 -6.20
CA ALA A 32 -9.23 -7.45 -7.56
C ALA A 32 -8.31 -8.27 -8.48
N ALA A 33 -7.00 -8.07 -8.39
CA ALA A 33 -6.02 -8.81 -9.18
C ALA A 33 -5.98 -10.30 -8.82
N GLN A 34 -6.13 -10.64 -7.53
CA GLN A 34 -6.28 -12.02 -7.06
C GLN A 34 -7.53 -12.70 -7.65
N LEU A 35 -8.66 -12.00 -7.67
CA LEU A 35 -9.89 -12.51 -8.27
C LEU A 35 -9.71 -12.77 -9.77
N ALA A 36 -9.17 -11.79 -10.50
CA ALA A 36 -8.91 -11.91 -11.94
C ALA A 36 -7.96 -13.07 -12.26
N HIS A 37 -6.85 -13.22 -11.53
CA HIS A 37 -5.92 -14.33 -11.68
C HIS A 37 -6.61 -15.69 -11.46
N ARG A 38 -7.44 -15.83 -10.43
CA ARG A 38 -8.22 -17.06 -10.18
C ARG A 38 -9.17 -17.36 -11.33
N GLN A 39 -9.90 -16.36 -11.81
CA GLN A 39 -10.83 -16.50 -12.93
C GLN A 39 -10.12 -16.94 -14.22
N HIS A 40 -9.05 -16.24 -14.62
CA HIS A 40 -8.32 -16.58 -15.83
C HIS A 40 -7.59 -17.92 -15.72
N THR A 41 -7.13 -18.31 -14.52
CA THR A 41 -6.61 -19.66 -14.29
C THR A 41 -7.67 -20.73 -14.55
N ALA A 42 -8.90 -20.53 -14.06
CA ALA A 42 -9.99 -21.47 -14.28
C ALA A 42 -10.38 -21.54 -15.76
N LEU A 43 -10.50 -20.40 -16.44
CA LEU A 43 -10.82 -20.36 -17.87
C LEU A 43 -9.72 -21.03 -18.70
N TYR A 44 -8.44 -20.75 -18.43
CA TYR A 44 -7.32 -21.30 -19.17
C TYR A 44 -7.24 -22.82 -19.02
N LYS A 45 -7.38 -23.32 -17.79
CA LYS A 45 -7.41 -24.77 -17.51
C LYS A 45 -8.53 -25.50 -18.23
N ASN A 46 -9.62 -24.82 -18.57
CA ASN A 46 -10.75 -25.38 -19.32
C ASN A 46 -10.75 -24.99 -20.81
N GLY A 47 -9.68 -24.38 -21.31
CA GLY A 47 -9.57 -23.97 -22.72
C GLY A 47 -10.51 -22.82 -23.13
N LEU A 48 -11.06 -22.09 -22.16
CA LEU A 48 -12.03 -21.00 -22.37
C LEU A 48 -11.38 -19.61 -22.51
N THR A 49 -10.06 -19.50 -22.33
CA THR A 49 -9.30 -18.26 -22.56
C THR A 49 -7.90 -18.62 -23.08
N PRO A 50 -7.32 -17.83 -24.00
CA PRO A 50 -5.92 -17.96 -24.42
C PRO A 50 -4.90 -17.89 -23.28
N LEU A 51 -3.70 -18.45 -23.52
CA LEU A 51 -2.55 -18.35 -22.60
C LEU A 51 -2.20 -16.89 -22.28
N VAL A 52 -2.34 -15.99 -23.26
CA VAL A 52 -2.00 -14.57 -23.10
C VAL A 52 -2.82 -13.92 -21.98
N ASP A 53 -4.13 -14.16 -21.91
CA ASP A 53 -4.99 -13.59 -20.86
C ASP A 53 -4.62 -14.11 -19.48
N PHE A 54 -4.31 -15.41 -19.37
CA PHE A 54 -3.77 -15.98 -18.12
C PHE A 54 -2.47 -15.31 -17.69
N THR A 55 -1.51 -15.14 -18.61
CA THR A 55 -0.23 -14.50 -18.29
C THR A 55 -0.38 -13.02 -17.93
N GLN A 56 -1.32 -12.30 -18.54
CA GLN A 56 -1.64 -10.92 -18.15
C GLN A 56 -2.20 -10.86 -16.73
N ALA A 57 -3.16 -11.74 -16.39
CA ALA A 57 -3.71 -11.80 -15.04
C ALA A 57 -2.64 -12.18 -13.99
N LEU A 58 -1.71 -13.08 -14.33
CA LEU A 58 -0.56 -13.42 -13.50
C LEU A 58 0.40 -12.22 -13.31
N TYR A 59 0.65 -11.44 -14.35
CA TYR A 59 1.45 -10.22 -14.22
C TYR A 59 0.76 -9.17 -13.36
N SER A 60 -0.56 -9.00 -13.52
CA SER A 60 -1.35 -8.05 -12.75
C SER A 60 -1.36 -8.35 -11.25
N ILE A 61 -1.51 -9.62 -10.83
CA ILE A 61 -1.43 -9.99 -9.41
C ILE A 61 -0.03 -9.72 -8.85
N ASN A 62 1.04 -10.11 -9.55
CA ASN A 62 2.41 -9.86 -9.10
C ASN A 62 2.68 -8.36 -8.91
N ARG A 63 2.20 -7.53 -9.84
CA ARG A 63 2.33 -6.08 -9.72
C ARG A 63 1.55 -5.54 -8.52
N ALA A 64 0.32 -5.98 -8.32
CA ALA A 64 -0.50 -5.52 -7.20
C ALA A 64 0.09 -5.92 -5.83
N GLU A 65 0.73 -7.09 -5.73
CA GLU A 65 1.48 -7.51 -4.54
C GLU A 65 2.66 -6.56 -4.27
N ILE A 66 3.45 -6.24 -5.30
CA ILE A 66 4.56 -5.30 -5.18
C ILE A 66 4.07 -3.90 -4.77
N ASP A 67 3.01 -3.40 -5.41
CA ASP A 67 2.44 -2.08 -5.11
C ASP A 67 1.92 -2.01 -3.67
N TYR A 68 1.29 -3.09 -3.17
CA TYR A 68 0.87 -3.22 -1.77
C TYR A 68 2.05 -3.17 -0.79
N GLU A 69 3.13 -3.91 -1.05
CA GLU A 69 4.33 -3.90 -0.20
C GLU A 69 5.01 -2.52 -0.18
N ILE A 70 5.06 -1.84 -1.33
CA ILE A 70 5.55 -0.46 -1.41
C ILE A 70 4.66 0.48 -0.59
N ALA A 71 3.34 0.35 -0.68
CA ALA A 71 2.41 1.20 0.07
C ALA A 71 2.55 0.98 1.59
N GLN A 72 2.71 -0.26 2.05
CA GLN A 72 3.02 -0.55 3.44
C GLN A 72 4.30 0.18 3.87
N ASN A 73 5.39 0.04 3.10
CA ASN A 73 6.65 0.70 3.40
C ASN A 73 6.51 2.23 3.50
N ASN A 74 5.74 2.83 2.60
CA ASN A 74 5.47 4.27 2.60
C ASN A 74 4.73 4.73 3.86
N VAL A 75 3.80 3.92 4.39
CA VAL A 75 3.15 4.21 5.69
C VAL A 75 4.17 4.25 6.81
N TRP A 76 5.09 3.27 6.89
CA TRP A 76 6.16 3.25 7.89
C TRP A 76 7.08 4.48 7.78
N GLN A 77 7.45 4.86 6.55
CA GLN A 77 8.27 6.06 6.32
C GLN A 77 7.53 7.34 6.73
N ALA A 78 6.28 7.50 6.35
CA ALA A 78 5.49 8.68 6.71
C ALA A 78 5.25 8.76 8.23
N MET A 79 5.09 7.62 8.89
CA MET A 79 4.99 7.53 10.34
C MET A 79 6.28 7.97 11.05
N LEU A 80 7.44 7.56 10.52
CA LEU A 80 8.75 8.00 11.04
C LEU A 80 8.93 9.52 10.88
N LEU A 81 8.52 10.09 9.74
CA LEU A 81 8.55 11.54 9.52
C LEU A 81 7.64 12.28 10.51
N LEU A 82 6.43 11.77 10.74
CA LEU A 82 5.49 12.34 11.72
C LEU A 82 6.04 12.31 13.15
N ALA A 83 6.61 11.17 13.56
CA ALA A 83 7.25 11.03 14.87
C ALA A 83 8.44 11.98 15.04
N SER A 84 9.24 12.15 13.99
CA SER A 84 10.40 13.06 13.99
C SER A 84 9.97 14.53 14.08
N ALA A 85 8.90 14.92 13.37
CA ALA A 85 8.35 16.28 13.42
C ALA A 85 7.77 16.64 14.80
N GLN A 86 7.22 15.66 15.51
CA GLN A 86 6.68 15.84 16.88
C GLN A 86 7.74 15.71 17.99
N GLY A 87 8.94 15.21 17.66
CA GLY A 87 9.97 14.91 18.65
C GLY A 87 9.63 13.72 19.56
N ASP A 88 8.66 12.88 19.18
CA ASP A 88 8.20 11.73 19.95
C ASP A 88 8.22 10.45 19.11
N ILE A 89 9.28 9.66 19.28
CA ILE A 89 9.45 8.37 18.59
C ILE A 89 8.55 7.26 19.16
N SER A 90 7.88 7.49 20.31
CA SER A 90 6.97 6.51 20.93
C SER A 90 5.78 6.16 20.04
N ILE A 91 5.46 7.03 19.07
CA ILE A 91 4.46 6.77 18.02
C ILE A 91 4.80 5.48 17.26
N LEU A 92 6.06 5.27 16.87
CA LEU A 92 6.49 4.04 16.17
C LEU A 92 6.38 2.79 17.05
N LEU A 93 6.69 2.91 18.34
CA LEU A 93 6.64 1.79 19.29
C LEU A 93 5.21 1.32 19.58
N LYS A 94 4.22 2.20 19.47
CA LYS A 94 2.80 1.86 19.67
C LYS A 94 2.19 1.14 18.46
N ALA A 95 2.66 1.42 17.24
CA ALA A 95 2.15 0.77 16.04
C ALA A 95 2.60 -0.69 15.89
N THR A 96 3.71 -1.09 16.50
CA THR A 96 4.23 -2.47 16.43
C THR A 96 3.67 -3.40 17.50
N GLN A 97 2.79 -2.92 18.38
CA GLN A 97 2.22 -3.67 19.51
C GLN A 97 0.86 -4.32 19.24
N TYR A 98 0.38 -4.29 17.99
CA TYR A 98 -0.81 -4.99 17.52
C TYR A 98 -0.44 -5.95 16.40
#